data_AF-A0A350F0P7-F1
#
_entry.id   AF-A0A350F0P7-F1
#
_cell.length_a   1.000
_cell.length_b   1.000
_cell.length_c   1.000
_cell.angle_alpha   90.00
_cell.angle_beta   90.00
_cell.angle_gamma   90.00
#
_symmetry.space_group_name_H-M   'P 1'
#
loop_
_entity.id
_entity.type
_entity.pdbx_description
1 polymer ?
#
loop_
_entity_poly.entity_id
_entity_poly.type
_entity_poly.pdbx_seq_one_letter_code
_entity_poly.pdbx_strand_id
1 'polypeptide(L)'
;RRVLSVDEFSRWLDGFAPGLRRNRPGSWGTPAVVSDLTDPQIVHLVGLNLSRAWTMQGVASVLPLGDRRRRTLEKSMTAHADEGLKYVFSGHYEGEHWLATFAVYYLSRSGVESQPPATGR
;
A
#
# COMPACT_ATOMS: atom_id res chain seq x y z
N ARG A 1 1.10 -6.47 -12.06
CA ARG A 1 2.53 -6.63 -11.75
C ARG A 1 3.13 -7.96 -12.23
N ARG A 2 2.63 -9.13 -11.78
CA ARG A 2 3.31 -10.43 -12.05
C ARG A 2 2.74 -11.22 -13.24
N VAL A 3 1.66 -10.75 -13.85
CA VAL A 3 0.92 -11.44 -14.92
C VAL A 3 0.91 -10.60 -16.20
N LEU A 4 0.37 -9.38 -16.11
CA LEU A 4 0.34 -8.43 -17.23
C LEU A 4 1.70 -7.76 -17.44
N SER A 5 2.03 -7.46 -18.70
CA SER A 5 3.10 -6.51 -19.01
C SER A 5 2.82 -5.13 -18.41
N VAL A 6 3.84 -4.28 -18.32
CA VAL A 6 3.69 -2.96 -17.70
C VAL A 6 2.70 -2.06 -18.44
N ASP A 7 2.70 -2.11 -19.77
CA ASP A 7 1.76 -1.33 -20.58
C ASP A 7 0.32 -1.82 -20.44
N GLU A 8 0.12 -3.14 -20.43
CA GLU A 8 -1.20 -3.73 -20.20
C GLU A 8 -1.72 -3.43 -18.80
N PHE A 9 -0.86 -3.55 -17.78
CA PHE A 9 -1.20 -3.22 -16.40
C PHE A 9 -1.53 -1.74 -16.24
N SER A 10 -0.75 -0.86 -16.88
CA SER A 10 -0.96 0.59 -16.87
C SER A 10 -2.33 0.95 -17.46
N ARG A 11 -2.70 0.36 -18.61
CA ARG A 11 -4.03 0.54 -19.24
C ARG A 11 -5.16 -0.03 -18.38
N TRP A 12 -4.98 -1.22 -17.83
CA TRP A 12 -5.97 -1.82 -16.93
C TRP A 12 -6.24 -0.94 -15.71
N LEU A 13 -5.18 -0.39 -15.11
CA LEU A 13 -5.30 0.47 -13.93
C LEU A 13 -6.07 1.77 -14.22
N ASP A 14 -6.03 2.28 -15.44
CA ASP A 14 -6.81 3.45 -15.84
C ASP A 14 -8.33 3.18 -15.83
N GLY A 15 -8.74 1.98 -16.23
CA GLY A 15 -10.14 1.56 -16.13
C GLY A 15 -10.55 1.22 -14.70
N PHE A 16 -9.66 0.55 -13.95
CA PHE A 16 -9.96 0.07 -12.60
C PHE A 16 -9.98 1.18 -11.55
N ALA A 17 -9.03 2.13 -11.61
CA ALA A 17 -8.87 3.20 -10.63
C ALA A 17 -8.65 4.57 -11.32
N PRO A 18 -9.64 5.06 -12.10
CA PRO A 18 -9.49 6.27 -12.93
C PRO A 18 -9.19 7.54 -12.11
N GLY A 19 -9.55 7.54 -10.83
CA GLY A 19 -9.29 8.65 -9.91
C GLY A 19 -7.80 8.89 -9.64
N LEU A 20 -6.94 7.87 -9.76
CA LEU A 20 -5.50 8.00 -9.46
C LEU A 20 -4.83 9.02 -10.37
N ARG A 21 -5.14 9.06 -11.67
CA ARG A 21 -4.55 10.06 -12.59
C ARG A 21 -4.97 11.49 -12.26
N ARG A 22 -6.16 11.65 -11.68
CA ARG A 22 -6.73 12.95 -11.27
C ARG A 22 -6.34 13.34 -9.85
N ASN A 23 -5.44 12.60 -9.20
CA ASN A 23 -5.10 12.77 -7.80
C ASN A 23 -6.33 12.70 -6.87
N ARG A 24 -7.27 11.81 -7.19
CA ARG A 24 -8.49 11.53 -6.42
C ARG A 24 -8.55 10.03 -6.12
N PRO A 25 -7.76 9.52 -5.17
CA PRO A 25 -7.65 8.08 -4.89
C PRO A 25 -8.94 7.47 -4.32
N GLY A 26 -9.93 8.29 -3.93
CA GLY A 26 -11.14 7.81 -3.27
C GLY A 26 -10.79 7.11 -1.96
N SER A 27 -11.43 5.97 -1.68
CA SER A 27 -11.20 5.18 -0.47
C SER A 27 -9.76 4.66 -0.32
N TRP A 28 -8.97 4.63 -1.40
CA TRP A 28 -7.56 4.23 -1.33
C TRP A 28 -6.69 5.25 -0.62
N GLY A 29 -7.12 6.51 -0.56
CA GLY A 29 -6.37 7.56 0.14
C GLY A 29 -6.73 7.69 1.62
N THR A 30 -7.64 6.86 2.13
CA THR A 30 -8.19 6.99 3.48
C THR A 30 -7.85 5.75 4.30
N PRO A 31 -6.97 5.88 5.31
CA PRO A 31 -6.70 4.84 6.27
C PRO A 31 -7.95 4.33 6.98
N ALA A 32 -7.95 3.04 7.30
CA ALA A 32 -8.94 2.49 8.22
C ALA A 32 -8.69 3.06 9.62
N VAL A 33 -9.77 3.43 10.32
CA VAL A 33 -9.70 3.96 11.68
C VAL A 33 -9.65 2.81 12.67
N VAL A 34 -8.62 2.80 13.51
CA VAL A 34 -8.45 1.83 14.60
C VAL A 34 -8.96 2.49 15.87
N SER A 35 -10.24 2.28 16.19
CA SER A 35 -10.89 2.98 17.32
C SER A 35 -10.64 2.34 18.68
N ASP A 36 -10.33 1.04 18.70
CA ASP A 36 -10.08 0.28 19.93
C ASP A 36 -9.05 -0.82 19.62
N LEU A 37 -7.93 -0.83 20.36
CA LEU A 37 -6.87 -1.84 20.22
C LEU A 37 -7.11 -3.10 21.05
N THR A 38 -8.05 -3.03 22.00
CA THR A 38 -8.42 -4.16 22.86
C THR A 38 -9.52 -5.02 22.24
N ASP A 39 -10.22 -4.47 21.24
CA ASP A 39 -11.19 -5.22 20.45
C ASP A 39 -10.45 -6.11 19.42
N PRO A 40 -10.59 -7.44 19.51
CA PRO A 40 -9.88 -8.37 18.64
C PRO A 40 -10.31 -8.32 17.18
N GLN A 41 -11.46 -7.72 16.85
CA GLN A 41 -11.87 -7.47 15.48
C GLN A 41 -11.28 -6.17 14.95
N ILE A 42 -11.32 -5.10 15.74
CA ILE A 42 -10.87 -3.76 15.31
C ILE A 42 -9.34 -3.71 15.14
N VAL A 43 -8.58 -4.43 15.98
CA VAL A 43 -7.11 -4.49 15.88
C VAL A 43 -6.62 -5.00 14.51
N HIS A 44 -7.44 -5.78 13.79
CA HIS A 44 -7.11 -6.23 12.44
C HIS A 44 -6.95 -5.08 11.42
N LEU A 45 -7.55 -3.92 11.70
CA LEU A 45 -7.45 -2.74 10.84
C LEU A 45 -6.03 -2.15 10.82
N VAL A 46 -5.21 -2.40 11.85
CA VAL A 46 -3.78 -2.04 11.85
C VAL A 46 -3.06 -2.81 10.73
N GLY A 47 -3.22 -4.12 10.70
CA GLY A 47 -2.64 -4.98 9.66
C GLY A 47 -3.19 -4.68 8.27
N LEU A 48 -4.48 -4.34 8.16
CA LEU A 48 -5.10 -3.91 6.90
C LEU A 48 -4.43 -2.64 6.36
N ASN A 49 -4.17 -1.63 7.21
CA ASN A 49 -3.48 -0.41 6.81
C ASN A 49 -2.06 -0.73 6.29
N LEU A 50 -1.27 -1.54 7.00
CA LEU A 50 0.07 -1.94 6.55
C LEU A 50 0.03 -2.75 5.24
N SER A 51 -0.91 -3.67 5.09
CA SER A 51 -1.10 -4.46 3.88
C SER A 51 -1.48 -3.59 2.67
N ARG A 52 -2.34 -2.59 2.87
CA ARG A 52 -2.68 -1.58 1.84
C ARG A 52 -1.45 -0.76 1.45
N ALA A 53 -0.66 -0.29 2.42
CA ALA A 53 0.57 0.43 2.14
C ALA A 53 1.54 -0.41 1.29
N TRP A 54 1.81 -1.65 1.70
CA TRP A 54 2.67 -2.58 0.95
C TRP A 54 2.15 -2.84 -0.48
N THR A 55 0.84 -3.07 -0.62
CA THR A 55 0.24 -3.32 -1.94
C THR A 55 0.35 -2.09 -2.85
N MET A 56 0.07 -0.89 -2.33
CA MET A 56 0.20 0.36 -3.08
C MET A 56 1.64 0.63 -3.50
N GLN A 57 2.61 0.31 -2.64
CA GLN A 57 4.03 0.36 -2.96
C GLN A 57 4.36 -0.56 -4.15
N GLY A 58 3.80 -1.79 -4.16
CA GLY A 58 3.95 -2.74 -5.26
C GLY A 58 3.27 -2.31 -6.57
N VAL A 59 2.16 -1.58 -6.50
CA VAL A 59 1.53 -0.98 -7.69
C VAL A 59 2.38 0.17 -8.23
N ALA A 60 2.85 1.06 -7.35
CA ALA A 60 3.67 2.19 -7.74
C ALA A 60 5.01 1.76 -8.36
N SER A 61 5.61 0.65 -7.89
CA SER A 61 6.93 0.19 -8.35
C SER A 61 6.97 -0.20 -9.84
N VAL A 62 5.85 -0.66 -10.40
CA VAL A 62 5.78 -1.09 -11.80
C VAL A 62 5.33 -0.01 -12.77
N LEU A 63 4.90 1.15 -12.27
CA LEU A 63 4.52 2.27 -13.13
C LEU A 63 5.76 3.01 -13.63
N PRO A 64 5.74 3.58 -14.86
CA PRO A 64 6.82 4.41 -15.37
C PRO A 64 7.17 5.55 -14.42
N LEU A 65 8.45 5.93 -14.32
CA LEU A 65 8.93 6.95 -13.37
C LEU A 65 8.18 8.29 -13.47
N GLY A 66 7.78 8.70 -14.67
CA GLY A 66 7.01 9.93 -14.91
C GLY A 66 5.51 9.82 -14.69
N ASP A 67 4.98 8.65 -14.30
CA ASP A 67 3.54 8.46 -14.17
C ASP A 67 2.98 9.18 -12.94
N ARG A 68 2.03 10.10 -13.16
CA ARG A 68 1.40 10.93 -12.12
C ARG A 68 0.72 10.10 -11.03
N ARG A 69 0.24 8.89 -11.33
CA ARG A 69 -0.41 7.99 -10.37
C ARG A 69 0.55 7.55 -9.27
N ARG A 70 1.87 7.48 -9.54
CA ARG A 70 2.88 7.13 -8.54
C ARG A 70 2.81 8.04 -7.32
N ARG A 71 2.77 9.37 -7.54
CA ARG A 71 2.68 10.35 -6.45
C ARG A 71 1.40 10.19 -5.63
N THR A 72 0.27 9.91 -6.27
CA THR A 72 -1.00 9.69 -5.57
C THR A 72 -0.97 8.40 -4.75
N LEU A 73 -0.38 7.32 -5.30
CA LEU A 73 -0.19 6.06 -4.61
C LEU A 73 0.80 6.18 -3.45
N GLU A 74 1.91 6.87 -3.64
CA GLU A 74 2.92 7.12 -2.60
C GLU A 74 2.33 7.89 -1.41
N LYS A 75 1.55 8.96 -1.66
CA LYS A 75 0.85 9.68 -0.59
C LYS A 75 -0.13 8.79 0.18
N SER A 76 -0.89 7.98 -0.55
CA SER A 76 -1.88 7.07 0.05
C SER A 76 -1.18 5.96 0.86
N MET A 77 -0.10 5.40 0.31
CA MET A 77 0.77 4.44 0.96
C MET A 77 1.32 4.99 2.27
N THR A 78 1.89 6.20 2.27
CA THR A 78 2.42 6.84 3.48
C THR A 78 1.34 7.01 4.53
N ALA A 79 0.16 7.53 4.17
CA ALA A 79 -0.94 7.69 5.12
C ALA A 79 -1.36 6.37 5.77
N HIS A 80 -1.45 5.29 4.99
CA HIS A 80 -1.75 3.95 5.51
C HIS A 80 -0.61 3.41 6.40
N ALA A 81 0.64 3.60 5.98
CA ALA A 81 1.80 3.14 6.75
C ALA A 81 1.88 3.86 8.09
N ASP A 82 1.67 5.18 8.12
CA ASP A 82 1.71 5.98 9.34
C ASP A 82 0.64 5.53 10.33
N GLU A 83 -0.60 5.27 9.89
CA GLU A 83 -1.64 4.75 10.79
C GLU A 83 -1.36 3.32 11.26
N GLY A 84 -0.82 2.46 10.40
CA GLY A 84 -0.47 1.09 10.77
C GLY A 84 0.68 1.02 11.77
N LEU A 85 1.77 1.74 11.49
CA LEU A 85 3.03 1.65 12.26
C LEU A 85 2.92 2.22 13.67
N LYS A 86 1.99 3.17 13.92
CA LYS A 86 1.71 3.70 15.28
C LYS A 86 1.44 2.60 16.31
N TYR A 87 0.82 1.50 15.88
CA TYR A 87 0.28 0.48 16.78
C TYR A 87 1.01 -0.86 16.72
N VAL A 88 2.03 -0.99 15.87
CA VAL A 88 2.83 -2.23 15.73
C VAL A 88 3.61 -2.55 17.00
N PHE A 89 3.95 -1.54 17.81
CA PHE A 89 4.67 -1.68 19.08
C PHE A 89 3.80 -1.28 20.29
N SER A 90 2.51 -1.64 20.26
CA SER A 90 1.53 -1.21 21.27
C SER A 90 1.64 -1.92 22.63
N GLY A 91 2.51 -2.93 22.76
CA GLY A 91 2.76 -3.68 24.01
C GLY A 91 1.73 -4.75 24.35
N HIS A 92 0.74 -5.00 23.49
CA HIS A 92 -0.28 -6.03 23.67
C HIS A 92 0.05 -7.26 22.80
N TYR A 93 0.40 -8.38 23.46
CA TYR A 93 0.80 -9.63 22.81
C TYR A 93 -0.19 -10.10 21.73
N GLU A 94 -1.50 -9.91 21.95
CA GLU A 94 -2.56 -10.36 21.03
C GLU A 94 -2.50 -9.68 19.65
N GLY A 95 -1.91 -8.49 19.53
CA GLY A 95 -1.66 -7.82 18.25
C GLY A 95 -0.24 -8.02 17.73
N GLU A 96 0.77 -7.91 18.59
CA GLU A 96 2.17 -7.75 18.17
C GLU A 96 2.73 -8.95 17.40
N HIS A 97 2.33 -10.18 17.75
CA HIS A 97 2.92 -11.39 17.18
C HIS A 97 2.62 -11.56 15.67
N TRP A 98 1.48 -11.06 15.19
CA TRP A 98 1.11 -11.14 13.78
C TRP A 98 1.30 -9.80 13.05
N LEU A 99 1.10 -8.65 13.74
CA LEU A 99 1.26 -7.31 13.15
C LEU A 99 2.69 -7.05 12.66
N ALA A 100 3.69 -7.57 13.38
CA ALA A 100 5.10 -7.47 12.98
C ALA A 100 5.34 -7.99 11.56
N THR A 101 4.63 -9.05 11.13
CA THR A 101 4.77 -9.60 9.77
C THR A 101 4.38 -8.59 8.71
N PHE A 102 3.27 -7.87 8.91
CA PHE A 102 2.79 -6.86 7.96
C PHE A 102 3.73 -5.64 7.91
N ALA A 103 4.25 -5.24 9.07
CA ALA A 103 5.26 -4.19 9.14
C ALA A 103 6.54 -4.59 8.39
N VAL A 104 7.02 -5.82 8.58
CA VAL A 104 8.18 -6.36 7.88
C VAL A 104 7.96 -6.37 6.37
N TYR A 105 6.81 -6.83 5.86
CA TYR A 105 6.53 -6.79 4.42
C TYR A 105 6.57 -5.38 3.84
N TYR A 106 5.96 -4.41 4.53
CA TYR A 106 6.01 -3.01 4.11
C TYR A 106 7.44 -2.44 4.13
N LEU A 107 8.15 -2.60 5.25
CA LEU A 107 9.48 -1.99 5.46
C LEU A 107 10.57 -2.64 4.61
N SER A 108 10.56 -3.97 4.49
CA SER A 108 11.51 -4.70 3.64
C SER A 108 11.18 -4.60 2.15
N ARG A 109 10.00 -4.05 1.81
CA ARG A 109 9.46 -4.06 0.46
C ARG A 109 9.41 -5.47 -0.11
N SER A 110 9.03 -6.45 0.73
CA SER A 110 9.12 -7.87 0.39
C SER A 110 8.41 -8.16 -0.93
N GLY A 111 9.15 -8.77 -1.85
CA GLY A 111 8.65 -9.11 -3.16
C GLY A 111 8.21 -7.92 -4.01
N VAL A 112 8.65 -6.68 -3.75
CA VAL A 112 8.53 -5.45 -4.57
C VAL A 112 9.79 -5.25 -5.42
N GLU A 113 9.63 -5.03 -6.73
CA GLU A 113 10.78 -4.88 -7.63
C GLU A 113 11.52 -3.57 -7.34
N SER A 114 12.84 -3.68 -7.35
CA SER A 114 13.77 -2.61 -7.01
C SER A 114 13.89 -1.55 -8.11
N GLN A 115 13.49 -1.86 -9.35
CA GLN A 115 13.51 -0.92 -10.47
C GLN A 115 12.25 -1.00 -11.33
N PRO A 116 11.68 0.15 -11.75
CA PRO A 116 10.71 0.17 -12.83
C PRO A 116 11.38 -0.35 -14.11
N PRO A 117 10.63 -1.03 -15.00
CA PRO A 117 11.19 -1.52 -16.26
C PRO A 117 11.81 -0.35 -17.04
N ALA A 118 12.95 -0.61 -17.69
CA ALA A 118 13.53 0.33 -18.63
C ALA A 118 12.45 0.72 -19.65
N THR A 119 12.18 2.02 -19.80
CA THR A 119 11.30 2.52 -20.85
C THR A 119 11.86 2.05 -22.19
N GLY A 120 11.13 1.14 -22.85
CA GLY A 120 11.43 0.74 -24.22
C GLY A 120 11.42 1.97 -25.13
N ARG A 121 12.37 1.99 -26.06
CA ARG A 121 12.55 3.04 -27.08
C ARG A 121 11.28 3.36 -27.84
#